data_AF-A0A8T5KK61-F1
#
_entry.id   AF-A0A8T5KK61-F1
#
_cell.length_a   1.000
_cell.length_b   1.000
_cell.length_c   1.000
_cell.angle_alpha   90.00
_cell.angle_beta   90.00
_cell.angle_gamma   90.00
#
_symmetry.space_group_name_H-M   'P 1'
#
loop_
_entity.id
_entity.type
_entity.pdbx_description
1 polymer ?
#
loop_
_entity_poly.entity_id
_entity_poly.type
_entity_poly.pdbx_seq_one_letter_code
_entity_poly.pdbx_strand_id
1 'polypeptide(L)'
;MNDGQKEIIRYAVTFIALIVVFYGGTVVMRNSLGTANPMMVVISQSMIPTLGVGDFIFIQSIDDFDTVNIGDPPVGDILVFFRPGYSEEYIVHRAIGGTLVEARWVYQTKGDHNAFQDGFTVDQGLVAGKVINRIPILGYFSLFIKTMKGFGLILTLMAVSFFYEDVLPKKTEENRGTFNSLSVAPFLIAPIIILKIWVTPENHADLEIAAIAAWYLGCIVLPLATEDDDMGLMFWLYHLVLLMIPIACDLVWWQAHITPSQWWRIQGSIVPVSWLLMEETNLFNQAFTMIITWLGPGILIFLGLLYAKRSNIVMVKNISDLLRRVE
;
A
#
# COMPACT_ATOMS: atom_id res chain seq x y z
N MET A 1 -22.49 -29.18 22.63
CA MET A 1 -21.88 -27.89 22.26
C MET A 1 -22.99 -27.00 21.73
N ASN A 2 -23.28 -25.89 22.41
CA ASN A 2 -24.35 -24.98 21.99
C ASN A 2 -23.94 -24.25 20.70
N ASP A 3 -24.90 -23.76 19.91
CA ASP A 3 -24.58 -23.22 18.58
C ASP A 3 -23.62 -22.01 18.63
N GLY A 4 -23.73 -21.16 19.65
CA GLY A 4 -22.75 -20.08 19.88
C GLY A 4 -21.33 -20.58 20.20
N GLN A 5 -21.18 -21.75 20.84
CA GLN A 5 -19.86 -22.34 21.07
C GLN A 5 -19.25 -22.87 19.75
N LYS A 6 -20.08 -23.41 18.84
CA LYS A 6 -19.64 -23.84 17.51
C LYS A 6 -19.17 -22.65 16.67
N GLU A 7 -19.86 -21.52 16.73
CA GLU A 7 -19.45 -20.31 16.01
C GLU A 7 -18.13 -19.75 16.55
N ILE A 8 -17.98 -19.61 17.87
CA ILE A 8 -16.72 -19.15 18.47
C ILE A 8 -15.55 -20.06 18.08
N ILE A 9 -15.74 -21.38 18.13
CA ILE A 9 -14.69 -22.34 17.71
C ILE A 9 -14.38 -22.16 16.21
N ARG A 10 -15.39 -21.97 15.36
CA ARG A 10 -15.19 -21.75 13.92
C ARG A 10 -14.36 -20.50 13.65
N TYR A 11 -14.68 -19.38 14.31
CA TYR A 11 -13.92 -18.14 14.20
C TYR A 11 -12.49 -18.32 14.73
N ALA A 12 -12.31 -18.96 15.88
CA ALA A 12 -10.99 -19.22 16.45
C ALA A 12 -10.12 -20.11 15.53
N VAL A 13 -10.68 -21.19 15.00
CA VAL A 13 -9.99 -22.08 14.04
C VAL A 13 -9.63 -21.32 12.76
N THR A 14 -10.53 -20.49 12.25
CA THR A 14 -10.27 -19.67 11.05
C THR A 14 -9.15 -18.67 11.30
N PHE A 15 -9.17 -18.00 12.45
CA PHE A 15 -8.13 -17.05 12.85
C PHE A 15 -6.76 -17.73 13.02
N ILE A 16 -6.72 -18.88 13.68
CA ILE A 16 -5.49 -19.69 13.81
C ILE A 16 -5.00 -20.13 12.44
N ALA A 17 -5.88 -20.59 11.55
CA ALA A 17 -5.51 -20.98 10.20
C ALA A 17 -4.90 -19.81 9.40
N LEU A 18 -5.47 -18.60 9.51
CA LEU A 18 -4.91 -17.40 8.90
C LEU A 18 -3.52 -17.05 9.44
N ILE A 19 -3.31 -17.16 10.76
CA ILE A 19 -1.99 -16.97 11.38
C ILE A 19 -0.99 -18.01 10.85
N VAL A 20 -1.36 -19.28 10.81
CA VAL A 20 -0.50 -20.36 10.30
C VAL A 20 -0.16 -20.15 8.83
N VAL A 21 -1.13 -19.76 8.00
CA VAL A 21 -0.89 -19.44 6.58
C VAL A 21 0.03 -18.23 6.44
N PHE A 22 -0.17 -17.18 7.23
CA PHE A 22 0.67 -15.98 7.19
C PHE A 22 2.11 -16.29 7.61
N TYR A 23 2.31 -16.85 8.82
CA TYR A 23 3.65 -17.19 9.31
C TYR A 23 4.30 -18.30 8.46
N GLY A 24 3.56 -19.34 8.12
CA GLY A 24 4.02 -20.41 7.24
C GLY A 24 4.44 -19.87 5.86
N GLY A 25 3.65 -18.98 5.27
CA GLY A 25 3.99 -18.28 4.04
C GLY A 25 5.29 -17.49 4.13
N THR A 26 5.50 -16.72 5.21
CA THR A 26 6.76 -15.98 5.41
C THR A 26 7.97 -16.90 5.56
N VAL A 27 7.83 -18.04 6.23
CA VAL A 27 8.91 -19.03 6.39
C VAL A 27 9.22 -19.71 5.06
N VAL A 28 8.20 -20.16 4.34
CA VAL A 28 8.35 -20.75 3.00
C VAL A 28 9.08 -19.78 2.08
N MET A 29 8.69 -18.51 2.09
CA MET A 29 9.27 -17.51 1.21
C MET A 29 10.70 -17.12 1.58
N ARG A 30 11.03 -17.02 2.88
CA ARG A 30 12.41 -16.86 3.36
C ARG A 30 13.31 -18.00 2.89
N ASN A 31 12.82 -19.23 2.99
CA ASN A 31 13.57 -20.41 2.57
C ASN A 31 13.69 -20.49 1.04
N SER A 32 12.63 -20.17 0.28
CA SER A 32 12.66 -20.25 -1.18
C SER A 32 13.51 -19.16 -1.82
N LEU A 33 13.58 -17.97 -1.20
CA LEU A 33 14.37 -16.85 -1.69
C LEU A 33 15.75 -16.74 -1.02
N GLY A 34 16.06 -17.62 -0.06
CA GLY A 34 17.38 -17.74 0.58
C GLY A 34 17.83 -16.51 1.39
N THR A 35 16.94 -15.56 1.67
CA THR A 35 17.27 -14.31 2.38
C THR A 35 16.43 -14.13 3.64
N ALA A 36 17.01 -13.52 4.67
CA ALA A 36 16.33 -13.23 5.93
C ALA A 36 15.16 -12.25 5.74
N ASN A 37 15.30 -11.32 4.80
CA ASN A 37 14.35 -10.27 4.49
C ASN A 37 13.93 -10.34 3.01
N PRO A 38 13.04 -11.27 2.64
CA PRO A 38 12.62 -11.50 1.25
C PRO A 38 11.73 -10.39 0.69
N MET A 39 11.27 -9.46 1.55
CA MET A 39 10.38 -8.37 1.19
C MET A 39 10.83 -7.08 1.83
N MET A 40 10.90 -6.03 1.03
CA MET A 40 11.18 -4.67 1.50
C MET A 40 10.36 -3.67 0.70
N VAL A 41 10.34 -2.43 1.18
CA VAL A 41 9.63 -1.34 0.50
C VAL A 41 10.61 -0.25 0.13
N VAL A 42 10.54 0.19 -1.13
CA VAL A 42 11.32 1.32 -1.65
C VAL A 42 10.77 2.61 -1.05
N ILE A 43 11.58 3.34 -0.29
CA ILE A 43 11.13 4.58 0.39
C ILE A 43 11.74 5.85 -0.19
N SER A 44 12.60 5.76 -1.20
CA SER A 44 13.23 6.88 -1.88
C SER A 44 13.08 6.78 -3.41
N GLN A 45 13.27 7.92 -4.06
CA GLN A 45 13.17 8.16 -5.49
C GLN A 45 14.41 7.75 -6.31
N SER A 46 15.48 7.29 -5.65
CA SER A 46 16.79 7.03 -6.29
C SER A 46 16.75 5.98 -7.40
N MET A 47 15.71 5.14 -7.44
CA MET A 47 15.56 4.05 -8.42
C MET A 47 14.49 4.30 -9.49
N ILE A 48 13.87 5.49 -9.52
CA ILE A 48 12.96 5.88 -10.62
C ILE A 48 13.78 5.98 -11.93
N PRO A 49 13.29 5.49 -13.09
CA PRO A 49 11.96 4.93 -13.35
C PRO A 49 11.92 3.40 -13.36
N THR A 50 12.85 2.70 -12.70
CA THR A 50 12.81 1.23 -12.64
C THR A 50 11.99 0.74 -11.46
N LEU A 51 12.19 1.35 -10.28
CA LEU A 51 11.41 1.11 -9.07
C LEU A 51 10.78 2.43 -8.62
N GLY A 52 9.46 2.41 -8.43
CA GLY A 52 8.68 3.52 -7.89
C GLY A 52 8.84 3.65 -6.39
N VAL A 53 8.57 4.85 -5.87
CA VAL A 53 8.47 5.06 -4.43
C VAL A 53 7.24 4.31 -3.91
N GLY A 54 7.37 3.63 -2.78
CA GLY A 54 6.31 2.78 -2.22
C GLY A 54 6.16 1.41 -2.92
N ASP A 55 7.03 1.07 -3.86
CA ASP A 55 7.07 -0.27 -4.43
C ASP A 55 7.41 -1.31 -3.36
N PHE A 56 6.64 -2.39 -3.36
CA PHE A 56 6.91 -3.57 -2.57
C PHE A 56 7.80 -4.52 -3.38
N ILE A 57 9.06 -4.69 -2.98
CA ILE A 57 10.06 -5.46 -3.72
C ILE A 57 10.30 -6.84 -3.11
N PHE A 58 10.53 -7.82 -3.97
CA PHE A 58 10.94 -9.18 -3.60
C PHE A 58 12.43 -9.35 -3.84
N ILE A 59 13.12 -9.90 -2.83
CA ILE A 59 14.57 -10.02 -2.80
C ILE A 59 14.94 -11.49 -2.75
N GLN A 60 15.88 -11.89 -3.61
CA GLN A 60 16.45 -13.23 -3.64
C GLN A 60 17.93 -13.17 -3.28
N SER A 61 18.41 -14.12 -2.46
CA SER A 61 19.84 -14.29 -2.20
C SER A 61 20.60 -14.58 -3.49
N ILE A 62 21.88 -14.24 -3.48
CA ILE A 62 22.80 -14.53 -4.57
C ILE A 62 23.77 -15.60 -4.04
N ASP A 63 23.64 -16.82 -4.55
CA ASP A 63 24.52 -17.93 -4.16
C ASP A 63 25.84 -17.88 -4.95
N ASP A 64 25.76 -17.49 -6.22
CA ASP A 64 26.89 -17.31 -7.12
C ASP A 64 26.93 -15.87 -7.67
N PHE A 65 27.89 -15.10 -7.18
CA PHE A 65 28.07 -13.69 -7.55
C PHE A 65 28.62 -13.49 -8.97
N ASP A 66 29.12 -14.54 -9.63
CA ASP A 66 29.50 -14.50 -11.06
C ASP A 66 28.26 -14.36 -11.96
N THR A 67 27.05 -14.64 -11.44
CA THR A 67 25.78 -14.52 -12.17
C THR A 67 25.16 -13.12 -12.12
N VAL A 68 25.76 -12.19 -11.37
CA VAL A 68 25.26 -10.82 -11.25
C VAL A 68 25.52 -10.07 -12.55
N ASN A 69 24.44 -9.62 -13.21
CA ASN A 69 24.59 -8.79 -14.40
C ASN A 69 25.09 -7.40 -14.01
N ILE A 70 26.08 -6.90 -14.73
CA ILE A 70 26.67 -5.59 -14.52
C ILE A 70 26.38 -4.72 -15.75
N GLY A 71 25.82 -3.53 -15.52
CA GLY A 71 25.59 -2.57 -16.59
C GLY A 71 24.56 -1.51 -16.24
N ASP A 72 24.42 -0.52 -17.11
CA ASP A 72 23.39 0.50 -17.02
C ASP A 72 21.98 -0.09 -17.22
N PRO A 73 20.91 0.61 -16.81
CA PRO A 73 19.54 0.17 -17.05
C PRO A 73 19.30 -0.11 -18.55
N PRO A 74 18.61 -1.21 -18.91
CA PRO A 74 17.93 -2.18 -18.03
C PRO A 74 18.77 -3.42 -17.68
N VAL A 75 20.07 -3.43 -17.99
CA VAL A 75 20.89 -4.66 -18.03
C VAL A 75 21.38 -5.09 -16.65
N GLY A 76 21.95 -4.18 -15.85
CA GLY A 76 22.55 -4.53 -14.56
C GLY A 76 21.52 -4.99 -13.53
N ASP A 77 21.87 -5.96 -12.69
CA ASP A 77 21.01 -6.41 -11.59
C ASP A 77 20.89 -5.30 -10.52
N ILE A 78 19.72 -5.22 -9.89
CA ILE A 78 19.47 -4.30 -8.76
C ILE A 78 19.81 -5.04 -7.47
N LEU A 79 20.85 -4.58 -6.78
CA LEU A 79 21.32 -5.18 -5.53
C LEU A 79 20.68 -4.49 -4.33
N VAL A 80 20.35 -5.29 -3.32
CA VAL A 80 19.99 -4.83 -1.98
C VAL A 80 21.15 -5.15 -1.06
N PHE A 81 21.74 -4.14 -0.44
CA PHE A 81 22.95 -4.30 0.37
C PHE A 81 22.97 -3.35 1.57
N PHE A 82 23.75 -3.71 2.58
CA PHE A 82 24.00 -2.83 3.71
C PHE A 82 24.95 -1.71 3.32
N ARG A 83 24.62 -0.47 3.67
CA ARG A 83 25.48 0.68 3.44
C ARG A 83 26.85 0.43 4.07
N PRO A 84 27.96 0.54 3.31
CA PRO A 84 29.29 0.37 3.89
C PRO A 84 29.51 1.29 5.09
N GLY A 85 29.86 0.70 6.23
CA GLY A 85 30.05 1.40 7.51
C GLY A 85 28.80 1.57 8.39
N TYR A 86 27.62 1.13 7.95
CA TYR A 86 26.36 1.20 8.70
C TYR A 86 25.64 -0.16 8.67
N SER A 87 25.37 -0.75 9.84
CA SER A 87 24.81 -2.10 9.93
C SER A 87 23.28 -2.18 9.83
N GLU A 88 22.57 -1.06 9.91
CA GLU A 88 21.10 -1.02 9.97
C GLU A 88 20.46 -0.26 8.81
N GLU A 89 21.27 0.20 7.85
CA GLU A 89 20.81 0.92 6.68
C GLU A 89 21.02 0.07 5.43
N TYR A 90 19.92 -0.26 4.75
CA TYR A 90 19.98 -0.91 3.46
C TYR A 90 19.81 0.10 2.33
N ILE A 91 20.49 -0.17 1.22
CA ILE A 91 20.46 0.58 -0.03
C ILE A 91 20.05 -0.39 -1.15
N VAL A 92 19.24 0.10 -2.08
CA VAL A 92 18.78 -0.63 -3.26
C VAL A 92 19.25 0.13 -4.49
N HIS A 93 20.32 -0.31 -5.14
CA HIS A 93 20.91 0.35 -6.30
C HIS A 93 21.39 -0.67 -7.34
N ARG A 94 21.55 -0.23 -8.59
CA ARG A 94 21.98 -1.08 -9.69
C ARG A 94 23.49 -1.30 -9.69
N ALA A 95 23.92 -2.53 -9.95
CA ALA A 95 25.32 -2.85 -10.22
C ALA A 95 25.72 -2.34 -11.62
N ILE A 96 26.51 -1.26 -11.66
CA ILE A 96 27.00 -0.66 -12.91
C ILE A 96 28.46 -1.03 -13.20
N GLY A 97 29.18 -1.52 -12.20
CA GLY A 97 30.54 -2.03 -12.31
C GLY A 97 30.80 -3.14 -11.30
N GLY A 98 31.81 -3.97 -11.56
CA GLY A 98 32.24 -5.00 -10.63
C GLY A 98 33.66 -5.43 -10.92
N THR A 99 34.43 -5.67 -9.87
CA THR A 99 35.81 -6.17 -9.96
C THR A 99 36.02 -7.28 -8.95
N LEU A 100 36.78 -8.30 -9.35
CA LEU A 100 37.18 -9.38 -8.47
C LEU A 100 38.45 -8.99 -7.71
N VAL A 101 38.35 -8.85 -6.38
CA VAL A 101 39.46 -8.53 -5.48
C VAL A 101 39.60 -9.69 -4.49
N GLU A 102 40.76 -10.35 -4.46
CA GLU A 102 41.02 -11.48 -3.55
C GLU A 102 39.94 -12.59 -3.61
N ALA A 103 39.47 -12.91 -4.83
CA ALA A 103 38.39 -13.87 -5.08
C ALA A 103 37.01 -13.48 -4.50
N ARG A 104 36.79 -12.20 -4.22
CA ARG A 104 35.48 -11.63 -3.84
C ARG A 104 35.08 -10.53 -4.82
N TRP A 105 33.79 -10.49 -5.16
CA TRP A 105 33.25 -9.40 -5.94
C TRP A 105 33.13 -8.12 -5.12
N VAL A 106 33.55 -7.03 -5.72
CA VAL A 106 33.37 -5.67 -5.24
C VAL A 106 32.63 -4.91 -6.33
N TYR A 107 31.43 -4.45 -6.03
CA TYR A 107 30.53 -3.79 -6.97
C TYR A 107 30.61 -2.27 -6.84
N GLN A 108 30.52 -1.61 -7.99
CA GLN A 108 30.18 -0.19 -8.08
C GLN A 108 28.69 -0.09 -8.35
N THR A 109 27.97 0.58 -7.45
CA THR A 109 26.51 0.72 -7.53
C THR A 109 26.09 2.14 -7.86
N LYS A 110 24.89 2.29 -8.41
CA LYS A 110 24.28 3.58 -8.73
C LYS A 110 22.76 3.48 -8.67
N GLY A 111 22.10 4.47 -8.06
CA GLY A 111 20.67 4.66 -8.21
C GLY A 111 20.32 5.13 -9.62
N ASP A 112 19.34 4.51 -10.26
CA ASP A 112 18.96 4.82 -11.65
C ASP A 112 18.61 6.30 -11.88
N HIS A 113 18.09 6.97 -10.85
CA HIS A 113 17.76 8.39 -10.86
C HIS A 113 18.94 9.31 -10.48
N ASN A 114 20.03 8.76 -9.93
CA ASN A 114 21.14 9.56 -9.42
C ASN A 114 22.03 10.02 -10.58
N ALA A 115 22.54 11.25 -10.51
CA ALA A 115 23.45 11.79 -11.52
C ALA A 115 24.81 11.07 -11.54
N PHE A 116 25.27 10.61 -10.38
CA PHE A 116 26.57 9.96 -10.20
C PHE A 116 26.40 8.59 -9.54
N GLN A 117 27.41 7.75 -9.73
CA GLN A 117 27.53 6.49 -9.00
C GLN A 117 27.72 6.74 -7.49
N ASP A 118 27.46 5.72 -6.69
CA ASP A 118 27.66 5.79 -5.25
C ASP A 118 29.14 6.04 -4.94
N GLY A 119 29.41 6.90 -3.94
CA GLY A 119 30.78 7.27 -3.55
C GLY A 119 31.57 6.19 -2.83
N PHE A 120 31.06 4.96 -2.79
CA PHE A 120 31.65 3.79 -2.16
C PHE A 120 31.45 2.56 -3.06
N THR A 121 32.25 1.53 -2.81
CA THR A 121 32.06 0.21 -3.41
C THR A 121 31.40 -0.74 -2.41
N VAL A 122 30.76 -1.79 -2.93
CA VAL A 122 29.99 -2.76 -2.16
C VAL A 122 30.64 -4.12 -2.29
N ASP A 123 31.26 -4.61 -1.23
CA ASP A 123 31.74 -5.99 -1.17
C ASP A 123 30.56 -6.98 -1.16
N GLN A 124 30.71 -8.12 -1.84
CA GLN A 124 29.68 -9.15 -1.94
C GLN A 124 29.10 -9.61 -0.59
N GLY A 125 29.87 -9.53 0.50
CA GLY A 125 29.43 -9.89 1.85
C GLY A 125 28.47 -8.87 2.49
N LEU A 126 28.34 -7.67 1.93
CA LEU A 126 27.33 -6.69 2.32
C LEU A 126 26.02 -6.84 1.52
N VAL A 127 26.03 -7.64 0.45
CA VAL A 127 24.87 -7.84 -0.42
C VAL A 127 23.91 -8.83 0.24
N ALA A 128 22.71 -8.36 0.55
CA ALA A 128 21.63 -9.16 1.11
C ALA A 128 20.86 -9.95 0.03
N GLY A 129 20.92 -9.51 -1.22
CA GLY A 129 20.33 -10.17 -2.37
C GLY A 129 20.12 -9.24 -3.56
N LYS A 130 19.39 -9.71 -4.57
CA LYS A 130 18.94 -8.91 -5.72
C LYS A 130 17.43 -8.83 -5.81
N VAL A 131 16.94 -7.73 -6.38
CA VAL A 131 15.51 -7.52 -6.62
C VAL A 131 15.08 -8.38 -7.82
N ILE A 132 14.08 -9.24 -7.60
CA ILE A 132 13.55 -10.15 -8.64
C ILE A 132 12.18 -9.74 -9.14
N ASN A 133 11.40 -9.01 -8.34
CA ASN A 133 10.05 -8.57 -8.70
C ASN A 133 9.61 -7.39 -7.82
N ARG A 134 8.58 -6.67 -8.26
CA ARG A 134 7.96 -5.55 -7.55
C ARG A 134 6.44 -5.56 -7.70
N ILE A 135 5.74 -5.09 -6.68
CA ILE A 135 4.32 -4.72 -6.76
C ILE A 135 4.23 -3.21 -6.49
N PRO A 136 3.76 -2.41 -7.46
CA PRO A 136 3.74 -0.97 -7.33
C PRO A 136 2.82 -0.50 -6.21
N ILE A 137 3.22 0.58 -5.54
CA ILE A 137 2.50 1.34 -4.50
C ILE A 137 2.00 0.56 -3.27
N LEU A 138 1.95 -0.78 -3.31
CA LEU A 138 1.42 -1.63 -2.23
C LEU A 138 2.22 -1.45 -0.92
N GLY A 139 3.51 -1.10 -1.05
CA GLY A 139 4.36 -0.81 0.09
C GLY A 139 3.89 0.40 0.89
N TYR A 140 3.21 1.38 0.29
CA TYR A 140 2.65 2.53 1.00
C TYR A 140 1.68 2.11 2.10
N PHE A 141 0.85 1.09 1.89
CA PHE A 141 -0.05 0.60 2.95
C PHE A 141 0.75 0.15 4.17
N SER A 142 1.79 -0.67 3.95
CA SER A 142 2.65 -1.17 5.03
C SER A 142 3.45 -0.07 5.72
N LEU A 143 3.83 0.99 5.00
CA LEU A 143 4.53 2.16 5.55
C LEU A 143 3.59 3.03 6.36
N PHE A 144 2.37 3.26 5.85
CA PHE A 144 1.39 4.14 6.46
C PHE A 144 0.92 3.61 7.82
N ILE A 145 0.64 2.31 7.94
CA ILE A 145 0.22 1.71 9.23
C ILE A 145 1.31 1.71 10.30
N LYS A 146 2.59 1.93 9.94
CA LYS A 146 3.69 2.04 10.91
C LYS A 146 3.80 3.42 11.54
N THR A 147 3.13 4.41 10.96
CA THR A 147 3.03 5.76 11.50
C THR A 147 1.95 5.78 12.58
N MET A 148 2.12 6.59 13.63
CA MET A 148 1.13 6.76 14.69
C MET A 148 -0.19 7.30 14.13
N LYS A 149 -0.13 8.31 13.25
CA LYS A 149 -1.34 8.92 12.67
C LYS A 149 -2.00 8.01 11.65
N GLY A 150 -1.23 7.32 10.82
CA GLY A 150 -1.77 6.36 9.86
C GLY A 150 -2.41 5.16 10.57
N PHE A 151 -1.74 4.61 11.59
CA PHE A 151 -2.32 3.59 12.46
C PHE A 151 -3.61 4.07 13.12
N GLY A 152 -3.60 5.27 13.72
CA GLY A 152 -4.77 5.88 14.35
C GLY A 152 -5.94 6.09 13.38
N LEU A 153 -5.67 6.49 12.13
CA LEU A 153 -6.68 6.64 11.09
C LEU A 153 -7.32 5.29 10.76
N ILE A 154 -6.50 4.25 10.49
CA ILE A 154 -7.02 2.91 10.17
C ILE A 154 -7.83 2.35 11.34
N LEU A 155 -7.32 2.49 12.57
CA LEU A 155 -8.04 2.07 13.77
C LEU A 155 -9.39 2.79 13.92
N THR A 156 -9.42 4.09 13.63
CA THR A 156 -10.67 4.89 13.65
C THR A 156 -11.65 4.40 12.59
N LEU A 157 -11.19 4.17 11.36
CA LEU A 157 -12.03 3.65 10.28
C LEU A 157 -12.58 2.25 10.60
N MET A 158 -11.76 1.37 11.18
CA MET A 158 -12.19 0.06 11.65
C MET A 158 -13.21 0.16 12.79
N ALA A 159 -13.01 1.07 13.75
CA ALA A 159 -13.95 1.32 14.83
C ALA A 159 -15.29 1.84 14.28
N VAL A 160 -15.27 2.81 13.36
CA VAL A 160 -16.48 3.29 12.67
C VAL A 160 -17.19 2.15 11.96
N SER A 161 -16.45 1.27 11.29
CA SER A 161 -17.02 0.10 10.61
C SER A 161 -17.63 -0.92 11.56
N PHE A 162 -17.07 -1.08 12.77
CA PHE A 162 -17.59 -2.03 13.76
C PHE A 162 -18.81 -1.49 14.49
N PHE A 163 -18.77 -0.21 14.87
CA PHE A 163 -19.84 0.48 15.62
C PHE A 163 -20.83 1.21 14.70
N TYR A 164 -20.82 0.95 13.39
CA TYR A 164 -21.67 1.66 12.44
C TYR A 164 -23.17 1.46 12.73
N GLU A 165 -23.58 0.31 13.29
CA GLU A 165 -24.98 0.07 13.70
C GLU A 165 -25.41 0.89 14.91
N ASP A 166 -24.47 1.21 15.81
CA ASP A 166 -24.73 2.06 16.98
C ASP A 166 -24.73 3.55 16.60
N VAL A 167 -23.89 3.93 15.62
CA VAL A 167 -23.74 5.31 15.15
C VAL A 167 -24.82 5.71 14.14
N LEU A 168 -25.20 4.79 13.25
CA LEU A 168 -26.19 5.05 12.22
C LEU A 168 -27.61 4.73 12.70
N PRO A 169 -28.64 5.46 12.21
CA PRO A 169 -30.02 5.15 12.54
C PRO A 169 -30.39 3.70 12.20
N LYS A 170 -31.19 3.06 13.05
CA LYS A 170 -31.66 1.69 12.84
C LYS A 170 -32.43 1.58 11.52
N LYS A 171 -32.15 0.53 10.76
CA LYS A 171 -32.89 0.21 9.53
C LYS A 171 -34.39 0.05 9.86
N THR A 172 -35.24 0.70 9.08
CA THR A 172 -36.70 0.54 9.19
C THR A 172 -37.19 -0.82 8.68
N GLU A 173 -36.43 -1.48 7.79
CA GLU A 173 -36.74 -2.77 7.16
C GLU A 173 -35.43 -3.57 6.99
N GLU A 174 -35.42 -4.85 7.37
CA GLU A 174 -34.28 -5.77 7.20
C GLU A 174 -34.30 -6.37 5.78
N ASN A 175 -34.11 -5.53 4.76
CA ASN A 175 -34.03 -6.02 3.39
C ASN A 175 -32.61 -6.54 3.11
N ARG A 176 -32.48 -7.85 2.88
CA ARG A 176 -31.35 -8.43 2.14
C ARG A 176 -31.50 -8.05 0.66
N GLY A 177 -31.33 -6.77 0.40
CA GLY A 177 -31.53 -6.21 -0.93
C GLY A 177 -30.37 -6.53 -1.86
N THR A 178 -30.52 -6.20 -3.13
CA THR A 178 -29.54 -6.51 -4.17
C THR A 178 -28.33 -5.57 -4.10
N PHE A 179 -27.13 -6.12 -4.33
CA PHE A 179 -25.92 -5.33 -4.52
C PHE A 179 -25.84 -4.90 -5.98
N ASN A 180 -26.05 -3.61 -6.24
CA ASN A 180 -26.00 -3.07 -7.59
C ASN A 180 -24.54 -3.05 -8.10
N SER A 181 -24.21 -3.93 -9.05
CA SER A 181 -22.86 -4.03 -9.62
C SER A 181 -22.43 -2.78 -10.39
N LEU A 182 -23.36 -2.01 -10.95
CA LEU A 182 -23.06 -0.79 -11.69
C LEU A 182 -22.55 0.33 -10.76
N SER A 183 -22.97 0.31 -9.49
CA SER A 183 -22.48 1.26 -8.48
C SER A 183 -20.98 1.12 -8.18
N VAL A 184 -20.37 -0.02 -8.55
CA VAL A 184 -18.94 -0.30 -8.41
C VAL A 184 -18.11 0.29 -9.55
N ALA A 185 -18.71 0.66 -10.68
CA ALA A 185 -17.97 1.12 -11.87
C ALA A 185 -16.93 2.23 -11.59
N PRO A 186 -17.21 3.28 -10.78
CA PRO A 186 -16.22 4.31 -10.49
C PRO A 186 -14.99 3.78 -9.73
N PHE A 187 -15.17 2.72 -8.94
CA PHE A 187 -14.09 2.10 -8.14
C PHE A 187 -13.12 1.28 -8.99
N LEU A 188 -13.47 0.95 -10.24
CA LEU A 188 -12.58 0.23 -11.16
C LEU A 188 -11.45 1.10 -11.74
N ILE A 189 -11.57 2.42 -11.65
CA ILE A 189 -10.55 3.35 -12.17
C ILE A 189 -9.25 3.23 -11.38
N ALA A 190 -9.31 3.13 -10.05
CA ALA A 190 -8.15 2.96 -9.20
C ALA A 190 -7.29 1.72 -9.56
N PRO A 191 -7.82 0.48 -9.62
CA PRO A 191 -7.01 -0.68 -9.99
C PRO A 191 -6.47 -0.61 -11.43
N ILE A 192 -7.18 0.00 -12.37
CA ILE A 192 -6.67 0.23 -13.74
C ILE A 192 -5.42 1.13 -13.72
N ILE A 193 -5.43 2.18 -12.90
CA ILE A 193 -4.29 3.09 -12.76
C ILE A 193 -3.12 2.39 -12.08
N ILE A 194 -3.36 1.57 -11.05
CA ILE A 194 -2.32 0.77 -10.41
C ILE A 194 -1.67 -0.20 -11.42
N LEU A 195 -2.46 -0.84 -12.27
CA LEU A 195 -1.93 -1.68 -13.35
C LEU A 195 -1.07 -0.88 -14.32
N LYS A 196 -1.43 0.38 -14.61
CA LYS A 196 -0.61 1.26 -15.43
C LYS A 196 0.71 1.63 -14.75
N ILE A 197 0.68 1.98 -13.46
CA ILE A 197 1.89 2.27 -12.65
C ILE A 197 2.82 1.03 -12.60
N TRP A 198 2.24 -0.17 -12.64
CA TRP A 198 3.01 -1.42 -12.72
C TRP A 198 3.84 -1.48 -14.01
N VAL A 199 3.25 -1.12 -15.15
CA VAL A 199 3.95 -1.16 -16.44
C VAL A 199 4.97 -0.02 -16.53
N THR A 200 4.60 1.18 -16.06
CA THR A 200 5.43 2.38 -16.14
C THR A 200 5.43 3.11 -14.78
N PRO A 201 6.49 3.03 -13.96
CA PRO A 201 6.54 3.69 -12.65
C PRO A 201 7.13 5.11 -12.75
N GLU A 202 6.60 5.88 -13.71
CA GLU A 202 6.87 7.31 -13.88
C GLU A 202 5.77 8.14 -13.21
N ASN A 203 5.80 9.47 -13.38
CA ASN A 203 4.81 10.34 -12.79
C ASN A 203 3.41 10.10 -13.38
N HIS A 204 2.48 9.66 -12.54
CA HIS A 204 1.08 9.39 -12.90
C HIS A 204 0.09 10.30 -12.17
N ALA A 205 0.54 11.43 -11.60
CA ALA A 205 -0.27 12.29 -10.74
C ALA A 205 -1.64 12.68 -11.35
N ASP A 206 -1.70 13.00 -12.64
CA ASP A 206 -2.95 13.35 -13.32
C ASP A 206 -3.96 12.18 -13.33
N LEU A 207 -3.46 10.96 -13.52
CA LEU A 207 -4.31 9.76 -13.49
C LEU A 207 -4.73 9.44 -12.06
N GLU A 208 -3.83 9.56 -11.09
CA GLU A 208 -4.16 9.36 -9.68
C GLU A 208 -5.22 10.36 -9.18
N ILE A 209 -5.15 11.62 -9.62
CA ILE A 209 -6.21 12.62 -9.40
C ILE A 209 -7.52 12.15 -10.04
N ALA A 210 -7.47 11.58 -11.25
CA ALA A 210 -8.65 11.00 -11.88
C ALA A 210 -9.20 9.78 -11.11
N ALA A 211 -8.35 8.94 -10.51
CA ALA A 211 -8.79 7.87 -9.59
C ALA A 211 -9.53 8.42 -8.38
N ILE A 212 -9.01 9.47 -7.74
CA ILE A 212 -9.65 10.11 -6.59
C ILE A 212 -10.98 10.73 -6.99
N ALA A 213 -11.04 11.42 -8.14
CA ALA A 213 -12.28 11.99 -8.66
C ALA A 213 -13.33 10.91 -8.97
N ALA A 214 -12.93 9.80 -9.59
CA ALA A 214 -13.81 8.66 -9.82
C ALA A 214 -14.26 8.01 -8.49
N TRP A 215 -13.35 7.90 -7.52
CA TRP A 215 -13.66 7.40 -6.19
C TRP A 215 -14.67 8.30 -5.45
N TYR A 216 -14.60 9.63 -5.61
CA TYR A 216 -15.62 10.55 -5.08
C TYR A 216 -17.00 10.31 -5.70
N LEU A 217 -17.07 10.06 -7.01
CA LEU A 217 -18.32 9.67 -7.64
C LEU A 217 -18.85 8.35 -7.05
N GLY A 218 -17.95 7.38 -6.83
CA GLY A 218 -18.26 6.13 -6.13
C GLY A 218 -18.79 6.36 -4.71
N CYS A 219 -18.19 7.30 -3.96
CA CYS A 219 -18.63 7.68 -2.61
C CYS A 219 -20.05 8.26 -2.58
N ILE A 220 -20.54 8.80 -3.71
CA ILE A 220 -21.92 9.28 -3.85
C ILE A 220 -22.85 8.15 -4.29
N VAL A 221 -22.47 7.42 -5.35
CA VAL A 221 -23.35 6.46 -6.02
C VAL A 221 -23.56 5.20 -5.17
N LEU A 222 -22.49 4.65 -4.60
CA LEU A 222 -22.53 3.38 -3.86
C LEU A 222 -23.52 3.36 -2.69
N PRO A 223 -23.51 4.33 -1.74
CA PRO A 223 -24.44 4.30 -0.62
C PRO A 223 -25.90 4.54 -1.07
N LEU A 224 -26.12 5.24 -2.20
CA LEU A 224 -27.46 5.53 -2.72
C LEU A 224 -28.05 4.38 -3.53
N ALA A 225 -27.24 3.71 -4.34
CA ALA A 225 -27.67 2.65 -5.25
C ALA A 225 -27.77 1.27 -4.57
N THR A 226 -26.93 1.00 -3.57
CA THR A 226 -26.90 -0.31 -2.89
C THR A 226 -28.04 -0.40 -1.89
N GLU A 227 -28.70 -1.55 -1.80
CA GLU A 227 -29.70 -1.80 -0.75
C GLU A 227 -29.07 -2.34 0.53
N ASP A 228 -28.10 -3.24 0.38
CA ASP A 228 -27.26 -3.76 1.45
C ASP A 228 -26.16 -2.76 1.85
N ASP A 229 -26.51 -1.90 2.81
CA ASP A 229 -25.58 -0.92 3.39
C ASP A 229 -24.32 -1.55 3.98
N ASP A 230 -24.40 -2.79 4.46
CA ASP A 230 -23.34 -3.43 5.24
C ASP A 230 -22.28 -3.94 4.25
N MET A 231 -22.72 -4.58 3.17
CA MET A 231 -21.86 -4.92 2.03
C MET A 231 -21.26 -3.66 1.38
N GLY A 232 -22.06 -2.60 1.20
CA GLY A 232 -21.60 -1.33 0.63
C GLY A 232 -20.50 -0.67 1.47
N LEU A 233 -20.68 -0.60 2.79
CA LEU A 233 -19.70 -0.05 3.72
C LEU A 233 -18.40 -0.87 3.72
N MET A 234 -18.50 -2.19 3.78
CA MET A 234 -17.33 -3.08 3.77
C MET A 234 -16.54 -2.95 2.47
N PHE A 235 -17.22 -2.97 1.32
CA PHE A 235 -16.58 -2.78 0.02
C PHE A 235 -15.86 -1.43 -0.06
N TRP A 236 -16.54 -0.35 0.33
CA TRP A 236 -15.97 0.99 0.32
C TRP A 236 -14.74 1.10 1.24
N LEU A 237 -14.81 0.51 2.43
CA LEU A 237 -13.70 0.52 3.38
C LEU A 237 -12.49 -0.24 2.86
N TYR A 238 -12.67 -1.44 2.30
CA TYR A 238 -11.57 -2.19 1.69
C TYR A 238 -10.93 -1.43 0.54
N HIS A 239 -11.74 -0.82 -0.32
CA HIS A 239 -11.24 -0.02 -1.45
C HIS A 239 -10.46 1.20 -0.97
N LEU A 240 -10.98 1.94 0.02
CA LEU A 240 -10.29 3.06 0.64
C LEU A 240 -8.92 2.64 1.19
N VAL A 241 -8.90 1.59 2.01
CA VAL A 241 -7.71 1.18 2.77
C VAL A 241 -6.64 0.57 1.86
N LEU A 242 -7.04 -0.31 0.94
CA LEU A 242 -6.09 -1.10 0.14
C LEU A 242 -5.66 -0.40 -1.15
N LEU A 243 -6.45 0.54 -1.68
CA LEU A 243 -6.17 1.17 -2.98
C LEU A 243 -6.02 2.68 -2.86
N MET A 244 -6.99 3.37 -2.24
CA MET A 244 -6.99 4.83 -2.23
C MET A 244 -5.95 5.45 -1.29
N ILE A 245 -5.66 4.82 -0.14
CA ILE A 245 -4.56 5.27 0.73
C ILE A 245 -3.20 5.15 0.02
N PRO A 246 -2.83 4.00 -0.61
CA PRO A 246 -1.63 3.92 -1.43
C PRO A 246 -1.56 4.97 -2.55
N ILE A 247 -2.65 5.15 -3.32
CA ILE A 247 -2.72 6.17 -4.39
C ILE A 247 -2.52 7.58 -3.82
N ALA A 248 -3.17 7.91 -2.70
CA ALA A 248 -2.99 9.22 -2.07
C ALA A 248 -1.55 9.43 -1.57
N CYS A 249 -0.88 8.38 -1.08
CA CYS A 249 0.52 8.48 -0.69
C CYS A 249 1.45 8.73 -1.87
N ASP A 250 1.27 8.03 -3.00
CA ASP A 250 2.08 8.23 -4.22
C ASP A 250 1.82 9.61 -4.84
N LEU A 251 0.56 10.04 -4.90
CA LEU A 251 0.21 11.39 -5.35
C LEU A 251 0.86 12.49 -4.50
N VAL A 252 0.91 12.33 -3.18
CA VAL A 252 1.58 13.27 -2.27
C VAL A 252 3.09 13.31 -2.54
N TRP A 253 3.70 12.16 -2.83
CA TRP A 253 5.09 12.13 -3.26
C TRP A 253 5.29 12.97 -4.53
N TRP A 254 4.47 12.77 -5.57
CA TRP A 254 4.61 13.51 -6.83
C TRP A 254 4.37 15.02 -6.70
N GLN A 255 3.48 15.44 -5.80
CA GLN A 255 3.13 16.85 -5.63
C GLN A 255 4.05 17.60 -4.67
N ALA A 256 4.40 16.99 -3.54
CA ALA A 256 5.14 17.65 -2.46
C ALA A 256 6.62 17.25 -2.40
N HIS A 257 7.03 16.26 -3.18
CA HIS A 257 8.37 15.65 -3.12
C HIS A 257 8.73 15.13 -1.71
N ILE A 258 7.70 14.68 -0.96
CA ILE A 258 7.87 14.05 0.35
C ILE A 258 7.80 12.53 0.16
N THR A 259 8.96 11.88 0.24
CA THR A 259 9.05 10.41 0.18
C THR A 259 8.87 9.79 1.57
N PRO A 260 8.53 8.49 1.65
CA PRO A 260 8.52 7.76 2.93
C PRO A 260 9.85 7.75 3.67
N SER A 261 10.99 7.95 2.99
CA SER A 261 12.30 8.09 3.66
C SER A 261 12.36 9.30 4.60
N GLN A 262 11.49 10.28 4.40
CA GLN A 262 11.40 11.48 5.22
C GLN A 262 10.32 11.37 6.30
N TRP A 263 9.59 10.26 6.39
CA TRP A 263 8.47 10.14 7.32
C TRP A 263 8.91 9.97 8.77
N TRP A 264 10.09 9.40 8.99
CA TRP A 264 10.64 9.11 10.32
C TRP A 264 12.00 9.75 10.51
N ARG A 265 12.44 9.88 11.77
CA ARG A 265 13.74 10.47 12.10
C ARG A 265 14.94 9.58 11.76
N ILE A 266 14.72 8.30 11.48
CA ILE A 266 15.77 7.34 11.12
C ILE A 266 16.07 7.47 9.62
N GLN A 267 17.35 7.56 9.26
CA GLN A 267 17.80 7.62 7.87
C GLN A 267 17.99 6.18 7.32
N GLY A 268 17.42 5.92 6.15
CA GLY A 268 17.69 4.71 5.36
C GLY A 268 16.96 4.74 4.02
N SER A 269 17.35 3.89 3.06
CA SER A 269 16.71 3.84 1.73
C SER A 269 15.58 2.82 1.61
N ILE A 270 15.38 1.96 2.62
CA ILE A 270 14.27 0.99 2.79
C ILE A 270 14.01 0.72 4.27
N VAL A 271 12.80 0.27 4.62
CA VAL A 271 12.41 -0.03 6.01
C VAL A 271 11.88 -1.48 6.11
N PRO A 272 12.40 -2.32 7.02
CA PRO A 272 11.86 -3.67 7.25
C PRO A 272 10.39 -3.62 7.67
N VAL A 273 9.55 -4.52 7.15
CA VAL A 273 8.09 -4.54 7.45
C VAL A 273 7.78 -4.71 8.95
N SER A 274 8.70 -5.26 9.75
CA SER A 274 8.50 -5.61 11.16
C SER A 274 8.53 -4.45 12.18
N TRP A 275 8.97 -3.25 11.81
CA TRP A 275 9.06 -2.13 12.76
C TRP A 275 7.74 -1.34 12.80
N LEU A 276 7.14 -1.17 13.98
CA LEU A 276 5.86 -0.47 14.20
C LEU A 276 6.04 0.79 15.06
N LEU A 277 5.21 1.81 14.83
CA LEU A 277 5.01 2.96 15.72
C LEU A 277 6.29 3.79 15.97
N MET A 278 6.87 4.30 14.88
CA MET A 278 8.08 5.14 14.92
C MET A 278 7.78 6.63 15.15
N GLU A 279 8.76 7.39 15.63
CA GLU A 279 8.65 8.85 15.77
C GLU A 279 8.60 9.54 14.40
N GLU A 280 7.48 10.22 14.14
CA GLU A 280 7.17 10.90 12.89
C GLU A 280 7.86 12.28 12.78
N THR A 281 8.19 12.69 11.56
CA THR A 281 8.75 14.02 11.27
C THR A 281 7.67 15.07 10.99
N ASN A 282 8.08 16.34 10.92
CA ASN A 282 7.20 17.41 10.43
C ASN A 282 6.84 17.25 8.94
N LEU A 283 7.69 16.60 8.15
CA LEU A 283 7.39 16.31 6.74
C LEU A 283 6.30 15.24 6.63
N PHE A 284 6.32 14.22 7.49
CA PHE A 284 5.21 13.30 7.58
C PHE A 284 3.90 14.00 7.96
N ASN A 285 3.94 14.95 8.90
CA ASN A 285 2.74 15.71 9.28
C ASN A 285 2.13 16.47 8.08
N GLN A 286 2.97 17.02 7.21
CA GLN A 286 2.53 17.67 5.97
C GLN A 286 1.95 16.65 4.99
N ALA A 287 2.67 15.54 4.74
CA ALA A 287 2.19 14.46 3.87
C ALA A 287 0.85 13.88 4.34
N PHE A 288 0.72 13.58 5.63
CA PHE A 288 -0.53 13.09 6.23
C PHE A 288 -1.67 14.09 6.07
N THR A 289 -1.42 15.39 6.26
CA THR A 289 -2.44 16.43 6.05
C THR A 289 -2.91 16.46 4.59
N MET A 290 -1.99 16.29 3.62
CA MET A 290 -2.35 16.22 2.21
C MET A 290 -3.14 14.95 1.89
N ILE A 291 -2.77 13.79 2.44
CA ILE A 291 -3.54 12.55 2.30
C ILE A 291 -4.97 12.74 2.81
N ILE A 292 -5.14 13.33 3.99
CA ILE A 292 -6.47 13.64 4.54
C ILE A 292 -7.21 14.67 3.70
N THR A 293 -6.52 15.65 3.11
CA THR A 293 -7.15 16.63 2.22
C THR A 293 -7.68 15.95 0.95
N TRP A 294 -6.96 14.96 0.42
CA TRP A 294 -7.35 14.22 -0.78
C TRP A 294 -8.42 13.15 -0.55
N LEU A 295 -8.46 12.52 0.63
CA LEU A 295 -9.39 11.41 0.90
C LEU A 295 -10.56 11.80 1.82
N GLY A 296 -10.34 12.75 2.73
CA GLY A 296 -11.28 13.18 3.75
C GLY A 296 -12.64 13.61 3.21
N PRO A 297 -12.73 14.44 2.14
CA PRO A 297 -14.02 14.80 1.56
C PRO A 297 -14.82 13.60 1.08
N GLY A 298 -14.18 12.62 0.43
CA GLY A 298 -14.84 11.38 0.00
C GLY A 298 -15.36 10.54 1.18
N ILE A 299 -14.57 10.44 2.26
CA ILE A 299 -14.97 9.80 3.52
C ILE A 299 -16.22 10.45 4.10
N LEU A 300 -16.23 11.79 4.19
CA LEU A 300 -17.37 12.55 4.73
C LEU A 300 -18.62 12.41 3.84
N ILE A 301 -18.45 12.44 2.52
CA ILE A 301 -19.56 12.26 1.56
C ILE A 301 -20.19 10.88 1.74
N PHE A 302 -19.39 9.82 1.74
CA PHE A 302 -19.89 8.45 1.83
C PHE A 302 -20.65 8.21 3.14
N LEU A 303 -20.00 8.51 4.28
CA LEU A 303 -20.60 8.30 5.61
C LEU A 303 -21.82 9.21 5.83
N GLY A 304 -21.76 10.46 5.36
CA GLY A 304 -22.86 11.41 5.47
C GLY A 304 -24.08 10.99 4.65
N LEU A 305 -23.90 10.50 3.43
CA LEU A 305 -24.99 9.97 2.60
C LEU A 305 -25.58 8.69 3.18
N LEU A 306 -24.74 7.79 3.70
CA LEU A 306 -25.20 6.58 4.36
C LEU A 306 -26.05 6.91 5.60
N TYR A 307 -25.60 7.86 6.42
CA TYR A 307 -26.37 8.38 7.55
C TYR A 307 -27.70 9.02 7.12
N ALA A 308 -27.67 9.87 6.10
CA ALA A 308 -28.85 10.56 5.58
C ALA A 308 -29.90 9.59 5.02
N LYS A 309 -29.45 8.55 4.32
CA LYS A 309 -30.28 7.46 3.81
C LYS A 309 -30.96 6.69 4.94
N ARG A 310 -30.20 6.27 5.96
CA ARG A 310 -30.74 5.57 7.14
C ARG A 310 -31.67 6.46 7.98
N SER A 311 -31.46 7.77 7.96
CA SER A 311 -32.34 8.76 8.61
C SER A 311 -33.67 9.01 7.87
N ASN A 312 -33.94 8.31 6.76
CA ASN A 312 -35.13 8.52 5.91
C ASN A 312 -35.31 9.98 5.43
N ILE A 313 -34.21 10.69 5.14
CA ILE A 313 -34.29 12.04 4.56
C ILE A 313 -34.93 11.95 3.17
N VAL A 314 -36.09 12.60 2.99
CA VAL A 314 -36.96 12.46 1.80
C VAL A 314 -36.21 12.68 0.48
N MET A 315 -35.37 13.70 0.39
CA MET A 315 -34.59 13.98 -0.82
C MET A 315 -33.64 12.83 -1.18
N VAL A 316 -32.92 12.30 -0.18
CA VAL A 316 -31.97 11.19 -0.38
C VAL A 316 -32.71 9.91 -0.74
N LYS A 317 -33.86 9.66 -0.11
CA LYS A 317 -34.72 8.53 -0.44
C LYS A 317 -35.23 8.59 -1.88
N ASN A 318 -35.72 9.74 -2.33
CA ASN A 318 -36.19 9.91 -3.71
C ASN A 318 -35.07 9.66 -4.75
N ILE A 319 -33.84 10.12 -4.47
CA ILE A 319 -32.69 9.89 -5.35
C ILE A 319 -32.28 8.42 -5.33
N SER A 320 -32.26 7.79 -4.15
CA SER A 320 -31.98 6.36 -4.01
C SER A 320 -33.00 5.51 -4.77
N ASP A 321 -34.30 5.81 -4.63
CA ASP A 321 -35.38 5.13 -5.34
C ASP A 321 -35.28 5.33 -6.86
N LEU A 322 -34.84 6.51 -7.33
CA LEU A 322 -34.62 6.77 -8.76
C LEU A 322 -33.46 5.93 -9.29
N LEU A 323 -32.31 5.94 -8.61
CA LEU A 323 -31.11 5.21 -9.03
C LEU A 323 -31.33 3.70 -9.07
N ARG A 324 -32.15 3.16 -8.16
CA ARG A 324 -32.54 1.74 -8.15
C ARG A 324 -33.51 1.35 -9.26
N ARG A 325 -34.24 2.30 -9.84
CA ARG A 325 -35.21 2.04 -10.95
C ARG A 325 -34.57 2.04 -12.34
N VAL A 326 -33.32 2.47 -12.47
CA VAL A 326 -32.60 2.55 -13.75
C VAL A 326 -31.98 1.19 -14.15
N GLU A 327 -32.26 0.13 -13.38
CA GLU A 327 -31.88 -1.25 -13.70
C GLU A 327 -32.87 -1.95 -14.63
#